data_AF-A0A535YN64-F1
#
_entry.id   AF-A0A535YN64-F1
#
_cell.length_a   1.000
_cell.length_b   1.000
_cell.length_c   1.000
_cell.angle_alpha   90.00
_cell.angle_beta   90.00
_cell.angle_gamma   90.00
#
_symmetry.space_group_name_H-M   'P 1'
#
loop_
_entity.id
_entity.type
_entity.pdbx_description
1 polymer ?
#
loop_
_entity_poly.entity_id
_entity_poly.type
_entity_poly.pdbx_seq_one_letter_code
_entity_poly.pdbx_strand_id
1 'polypeptide(L)'
;MSLAVSLQSRGAAGTIARTARVVSRFGATTSAMARRLDRYESLASAHGVRPTWPTTACVLERHPKLLRRYAERGVELALHGLVHGDHAALDHARQRATIARAMELFGRSGLRASGFRGPYLRYNDATLDVLRSLGLRYHSSQAVVFPLLSSDLDAAAASRYALALRLYSAVDARAVAVRPRLRDGLVDIPVAVPDDEILLDRIRVTEPALSAEWLHILELTYRRGDLFTIQLHPERVSELGQALEACLTSARVHHPAVHVACLDDLAAWWIRRAGFSLRVMPAASGRCRVSLVADPQATLLVRGLDVPAAPWYGRDSRCERRVFEADAARLPMVGVSRRSPPDLLRFVAEEGFATEVSDDRERFGAYVDCSDAAWSEAAVLDAIESGTGPLVRVWRWPDGARSALAVTGDIDALTLRDFVVRSWETRDWVSHEGRAG
;
A
#
# COMPACT_ATOMS: atom_id res chain seq x y z
N MET A 1 -1.59 -13.89 13.43
CA MET A 1 -0.35 -14.13 14.22
C MET A 1 -0.28 -15.57 14.76
N SER A 2 0.53 -16.47 14.18
CA SER A 2 0.82 -17.81 14.74
C SER A 2 1.36 -17.72 16.18
N LEU A 3 1.01 -18.72 16.99
CA LEU A 3 1.55 -18.96 18.34
C LEU A 3 3.08 -18.87 18.41
N ALA A 4 3.79 -19.13 17.29
CA ALA A 4 5.25 -19.04 17.21
C ALA A 4 5.79 -17.62 17.42
N VAL A 5 5.14 -16.58 16.86
CA VAL A 5 5.58 -15.18 17.02
C VAL A 5 5.20 -14.62 18.39
N SER A 6 4.20 -15.22 19.08
CA SER A 6 3.84 -14.80 20.44
C SER A 6 4.74 -15.35 21.54
N LEU A 7 5.58 -16.36 21.25
CA LEU A 7 6.45 -16.98 22.24
C LEU A 7 7.69 -16.13 22.58
N GLN A 8 8.04 -15.16 21.72
CA GLN A 8 9.20 -14.28 21.95
C GLN A 8 8.93 -13.11 22.93
N SER A 9 7.73 -12.94 23.50
CA SER A 9 7.37 -11.75 24.31
C SER A 9 6.88 -11.98 25.76
N ARG A 10 7.25 -13.10 26.42
CA ARG A 10 6.99 -13.45 27.86
C ARG A 10 5.53 -13.73 28.31
N GLY A 11 5.41 -14.63 29.31
CA GLY A 11 4.30 -14.79 30.27
C GLY A 11 3.11 -15.67 29.88
N ALA A 12 3.03 -16.91 30.42
CA ALA A 12 2.00 -17.91 30.08
C ALA A 12 0.53 -17.44 30.22
N ALA A 13 0.22 -16.57 31.18
CA ALA A 13 -1.15 -16.10 31.43
C ALA A 13 -1.66 -15.13 30.34
N GLY A 14 -0.79 -14.27 29.78
CA GLY A 14 -1.15 -13.32 28.72
C GLY A 14 -1.41 -14.01 27.37
N THR A 15 -0.71 -15.12 27.10
CA THR A 15 -0.89 -15.94 25.91
C THR A 15 -2.25 -16.65 25.90
N ILE A 16 -2.73 -17.13 27.07
CA ILE A 16 -4.00 -17.88 27.17
C ILE A 16 -5.21 -16.96 26.94
N ALA A 17 -5.29 -15.82 27.61
CA ALA A 17 -6.41 -14.88 27.45
C ALA A 17 -6.51 -14.32 26.02
N ARG A 18 -5.36 -14.06 25.37
CA ARG A 18 -5.31 -13.65 23.96
C ARG A 18 -5.76 -14.77 23.03
N THR A 19 -5.32 -16.01 23.29
CA THR A 19 -5.72 -17.18 22.49
C THR A 19 -7.22 -17.43 22.59
N ALA A 20 -7.81 -17.33 23.79
CA ALA A 20 -9.26 -17.47 24.00
C ALA A 20 -10.06 -16.41 23.23
N ARG A 21 -9.62 -15.14 23.23
CA ARG A 21 -10.27 -14.04 22.51
C ARG A 21 -10.18 -14.18 20.99
N VAL A 22 -9.05 -14.66 20.46
CA VAL A 22 -8.92 -14.93 19.02
C VAL A 22 -9.78 -16.13 18.62
N VAL A 23 -9.76 -17.20 19.42
CA VAL A 23 -10.59 -18.40 19.21
C VAL A 23 -12.08 -18.07 19.20
N SER A 24 -12.56 -17.18 20.09
CA SER A 24 -13.98 -16.78 20.14
C SER A 24 -14.47 -16.06 18.88
N ARG A 25 -13.57 -15.58 18.01
CA ARG A 25 -13.95 -14.96 16.74
C ARG A 25 -14.39 -16.00 15.70
N PHE A 26 -14.00 -17.26 15.85
CA PHE A 26 -14.29 -18.32 14.89
C PHE A 26 -15.37 -19.28 15.39
N GLY A 27 -16.28 -19.67 14.49
CA GLY A 27 -17.31 -20.67 14.76
C GLY A 27 -16.87 -22.09 14.36
N ALA A 28 -17.64 -23.09 14.78
CA ALA A 28 -17.46 -24.47 14.33
C ALA A 28 -17.72 -24.64 12.82
N THR A 29 -18.58 -23.80 12.24
CA THR A 29 -18.87 -23.72 10.80
C THR A 29 -18.44 -22.37 10.23
N THR A 30 -18.45 -22.26 8.90
CA THR A 30 -18.12 -21.02 8.18
C THR A 30 -19.20 -19.94 8.32
N SER A 31 -20.40 -20.25 8.81
CA SER A 31 -21.56 -19.33 8.77
C SER A 31 -21.30 -18.01 9.50
N ALA A 32 -20.59 -18.03 10.63
CA ALA A 32 -20.26 -16.82 11.37
C ALA A 32 -19.29 -15.93 10.59
N MET A 33 -18.28 -16.51 9.96
CA MET A 33 -17.33 -15.78 9.12
C MET A 33 -17.99 -15.29 7.83
N ALA A 34 -18.84 -16.11 7.19
CA ALA A 34 -19.58 -15.71 6.00
C ALA A 34 -20.45 -14.48 6.26
N ARG A 35 -21.14 -14.38 7.42
CA ARG A 35 -21.87 -13.16 7.79
C ARG A 35 -20.97 -11.93 7.95
N ARG A 36 -19.75 -12.11 8.48
CA ARG A 36 -18.77 -11.03 8.62
C ARG A 36 -18.24 -10.59 7.25
N LEU A 37 -17.87 -11.52 6.39
CA LEU A 37 -17.47 -11.25 5.01
C LEU A 37 -18.59 -10.58 4.21
N ASP A 38 -19.84 -11.01 4.39
CA ASP A 38 -21.01 -10.38 3.77
C ASP A 38 -21.20 -8.94 4.27
N ARG A 39 -21.05 -8.68 5.58
CA ARG A 39 -21.07 -7.32 6.14
C ARG A 39 -19.92 -6.46 5.58
N TYR A 40 -18.71 -7.00 5.56
CA TYR A 40 -17.53 -6.30 5.03
C TYR A 40 -17.77 -5.87 3.59
N GLU A 41 -18.10 -6.83 2.73
CA GLU A 41 -18.32 -6.55 1.30
C GLU A 41 -19.48 -5.60 1.10
N SER A 42 -20.56 -5.69 1.90
CA SER A 42 -21.70 -4.77 1.80
C SER A 42 -21.30 -3.34 2.13
N LEU A 43 -20.51 -3.14 3.19
CA LEU A 43 -19.97 -1.81 3.55
C LEU A 43 -19.09 -1.26 2.44
N ALA A 44 -18.17 -2.06 1.90
CA ALA A 44 -17.29 -1.62 0.82
C ALA A 44 -18.06 -1.30 -0.47
N SER A 45 -18.96 -2.18 -0.90
CA SER A 45 -19.71 -2.05 -2.15
C SER A 45 -20.73 -0.92 -2.12
N ALA A 46 -21.32 -0.59 -0.96
CA ALA A 46 -22.18 0.58 -0.78
C ALA A 46 -21.46 1.90 -1.13
N HIS A 47 -20.13 1.93 -1.00
CA HIS A 47 -19.30 3.05 -1.41
C HIS A 47 -18.57 2.82 -2.74
N GLY A 48 -18.99 1.85 -3.55
CA GLY A 48 -18.38 1.53 -4.84
C GLY A 48 -16.93 1.01 -4.72
N VAL A 49 -16.59 0.35 -3.61
CA VAL A 49 -15.26 -0.20 -3.36
C VAL A 49 -15.27 -1.71 -3.50
N ARG A 50 -14.31 -2.23 -4.28
CA ARG A 50 -14.00 -3.66 -4.33
C ARG A 50 -12.82 -3.92 -3.38
N PRO A 51 -13.01 -4.66 -2.27
CA PRO A 51 -11.92 -4.95 -1.38
C PRO A 51 -10.98 -6.01 -1.97
N THR A 52 -9.75 -6.05 -1.48
CA THR A 52 -8.81 -7.15 -1.74
C THR A 52 -8.64 -7.99 -0.48
N TRP A 53 -8.89 -9.30 -0.58
CA TRP A 53 -8.68 -10.24 0.52
C TRP A 53 -7.55 -11.21 0.19
N PRO A 54 -6.31 -10.91 0.64
CA PRO A 54 -5.24 -11.89 0.59
C PRO A 54 -5.63 -13.14 1.37
N THR A 55 -5.64 -14.28 0.70
CA THR A 55 -6.20 -15.53 1.24
C THR A 55 -5.16 -16.64 1.20
N THR A 56 -4.99 -17.35 2.31
CA THR A 56 -4.12 -18.53 2.35
C THR A 56 -4.69 -19.63 1.46
N ALA A 57 -3.83 -20.26 0.66
CA ALA A 57 -4.31 -21.24 -0.31
C ALA A 57 -4.90 -22.50 0.33
N CYS A 58 -4.45 -22.90 1.53
CA CYS A 58 -5.04 -24.03 2.26
C CYS A 58 -6.48 -23.75 2.71
N VAL A 59 -6.80 -22.51 3.11
CA VAL A 59 -8.17 -22.11 3.46
C VAL A 59 -9.04 -22.08 2.21
N LEU A 60 -8.50 -21.59 1.09
CA LEU A 60 -9.19 -21.64 -0.20
C LEU A 60 -9.51 -23.08 -0.63
N GLU A 61 -8.56 -24.00 -0.52
CA GLU A 61 -8.77 -25.41 -0.89
C GLU A 61 -9.86 -26.09 -0.03
N ARG A 62 -9.97 -25.73 1.25
CA ARG A 62 -11.02 -26.26 2.13
C ARG A 62 -12.40 -25.66 1.86
N HIS A 63 -12.47 -24.39 1.44
CA HIS A 63 -13.73 -23.65 1.28
C HIS A 63 -13.88 -22.97 -0.10
N PRO A 64 -13.65 -23.68 -1.22
CA PRO A 64 -13.51 -23.05 -2.53
C PRO A 64 -14.81 -22.41 -3.02
N LYS A 65 -15.96 -23.05 -2.75
CA LYS A 65 -17.28 -22.53 -3.13
C LYS A 65 -17.61 -21.20 -2.43
N LEU A 66 -17.26 -21.08 -1.15
CA LEU A 66 -17.55 -19.88 -0.37
C LEU A 66 -16.72 -18.69 -0.84
N LEU A 67 -15.41 -18.90 -1.07
CA LEU A 67 -14.52 -17.81 -1.48
C LEU A 67 -14.75 -17.42 -2.95
N ARG A 68 -15.03 -18.37 -3.83
CA ARG A 68 -15.39 -18.08 -5.23
C ARG A 68 -16.62 -17.18 -5.34
N ARG A 69 -17.63 -17.36 -4.49
CA ARG A 69 -18.82 -16.49 -4.42
C ARG A 69 -18.45 -15.01 -4.27
N TYR A 70 -17.42 -14.68 -3.50
CA TYR A 70 -16.99 -13.30 -3.31
C TYR A 70 -16.17 -12.79 -4.50
N ALA A 71 -15.33 -13.64 -5.09
CA ALA A 71 -14.63 -13.30 -6.33
C ALA A 71 -15.61 -12.99 -7.48
N GLU A 72 -16.69 -13.76 -7.60
CA GLU A 72 -17.78 -13.52 -8.57
C GLU A 72 -18.52 -12.20 -8.34
N ARG A 73 -18.48 -11.66 -7.11
CA ARG A 73 -19.02 -10.33 -6.75
C ARG A 73 -18.00 -9.20 -6.93
N GLY A 74 -16.81 -9.52 -7.44
CA GLY A 74 -15.74 -8.55 -7.71
C GLY A 74 -14.76 -8.35 -6.56
N VAL A 75 -14.84 -9.11 -5.48
CA VAL A 75 -13.78 -9.09 -4.45
C VAL A 75 -12.50 -9.68 -5.04
N GLU A 76 -11.39 -8.98 -4.90
CA GLU A 76 -10.10 -9.50 -5.34
C GLU A 76 -9.56 -10.51 -4.32
N LEU A 77 -9.19 -11.72 -4.76
CA LEU A 77 -8.51 -12.71 -3.92
C LEU A 77 -7.04 -12.79 -4.31
N ALA A 78 -6.17 -12.27 -3.45
CA ALA A 78 -4.71 -12.32 -3.60
C ALA A 78 -4.11 -13.51 -2.84
N LEU A 79 -2.87 -13.90 -3.14
CA LEU A 79 -2.16 -14.93 -2.38
C LEU A 79 -1.77 -14.39 -1.00
N HIS A 80 -1.96 -15.21 0.04
CA HIS A 80 -1.42 -14.95 1.37
C HIS A 80 -0.56 -16.12 1.88
N GLY A 81 0.25 -16.67 0.98
CA GLY A 81 1.00 -17.91 1.19
C GLY A 81 0.15 -19.17 1.01
N LEU A 82 0.84 -20.33 1.01
CA LEU A 82 0.16 -21.64 1.04
C LEU A 82 -0.57 -21.82 2.37
N VAL A 83 0.12 -21.46 3.45
CA VAL A 83 -0.32 -21.39 4.84
C VAL A 83 0.14 -20.05 5.40
N HIS A 84 -0.31 -19.68 6.61
CA HIS A 84 0.09 -18.44 7.28
C HIS A 84 1.51 -18.55 7.92
N GLY A 85 2.50 -18.90 7.11
CA GLY A 85 3.92 -19.07 7.45
C GLY A 85 4.76 -17.82 7.14
N ASP A 86 5.82 -17.60 7.91
CA ASP A 86 6.71 -16.43 7.74
C ASP A 86 7.64 -16.62 6.54
N HIS A 87 7.28 -16.04 5.39
CA HIS A 87 8.07 -16.15 4.16
C HIS A 87 9.47 -15.53 4.27
N ALA A 88 9.67 -14.55 5.16
CA ALA A 88 10.99 -13.96 5.36
C ALA A 88 12.00 -14.95 5.98
N ALA A 89 11.51 -16.02 6.63
CA ALA A 89 12.34 -17.08 7.20
C ALA A 89 12.73 -18.17 6.19
N LEU A 90 12.17 -18.14 4.98
CA LEU A 90 12.43 -19.16 3.96
C LEU A 90 13.49 -18.74 2.93
N ASP A 91 14.27 -19.72 2.49
CA ASP A 91 15.14 -19.58 1.32
C ASP A 91 14.36 -19.51 0.00
N HIS A 92 15.06 -19.17 -1.07
CA HIS A 92 14.49 -19.02 -2.41
C HIS A 92 13.81 -20.28 -2.95
N ALA A 93 14.42 -21.46 -2.78
CA ALA A 93 13.86 -22.71 -3.33
C ALA A 93 12.53 -23.07 -2.66
N ARG A 94 12.47 -22.93 -1.33
CA ARG A 94 11.25 -23.17 -0.53
C ARG A 94 10.16 -22.16 -0.84
N GLN A 95 10.53 -20.89 -0.98
CA GLN A 95 9.57 -19.86 -1.38
C GLN A 95 8.98 -20.14 -2.76
N ARG A 96 9.81 -20.53 -3.73
CA ARG A 96 9.34 -20.93 -5.06
C ARG A 96 8.35 -22.09 -5.00
N ALA A 97 8.70 -23.15 -4.28
CA ALA A 97 7.85 -24.32 -4.14
C ALA A 97 6.50 -23.99 -3.47
N THR A 98 6.52 -23.27 -2.35
CA THR A 98 5.29 -22.97 -1.59
C THR A 98 4.40 -21.95 -2.30
N ILE A 99 4.95 -20.96 -2.99
CA ILE A 99 4.16 -19.95 -3.74
C ILE A 99 3.58 -20.58 -5.01
N ALA A 100 4.36 -21.37 -5.75
CA ALA A 100 3.86 -22.07 -6.93
C ALA A 100 2.72 -23.04 -6.56
N ARG A 101 2.86 -23.77 -5.44
CA ARG A 101 1.78 -24.62 -4.93
C ARG A 101 0.53 -23.82 -4.55
N ALA A 102 0.70 -22.66 -3.90
CA ALA A 102 -0.42 -21.78 -3.58
C ALA A 102 -1.16 -21.32 -4.85
N MET A 103 -0.43 -20.93 -5.89
CA MET A 103 -1.00 -20.56 -7.20
C MET A 103 -1.76 -21.72 -7.86
N GLU A 104 -1.23 -22.94 -7.80
CA GLU A 104 -1.89 -24.14 -8.33
C GLU A 104 -3.25 -24.36 -7.64
N LEU A 105 -3.33 -24.23 -6.31
CA LEU A 105 -4.57 -24.38 -5.55
C LEU A 105 -5.61 -23.29 -5.89
N PHE A 106 -5.16 -22.06 -6.12
CA PHE A 106 -6.02 -21.01 -6.67
C PHE A 106 -6.57 -21.40 -8.04
N GLY A 107 -5.71 -21.88 -8.95
CA GLY A 107 -6.10 -22.33 -10.29
C GLY A 107 -7.10 -23.49 -10.26
N ARG A 108 -6.88 -24.50 -9.41
CA ARG A 108 -7.83 -25.61 -9.17
C ARG A 108 -9.18 -25.13 -8.64
N SER A 109 -9.19 -23.99 -7.94
CA SER A 109 -10.40 -23.34 -7.45
C SER A 109 -11.06 -22.40 -8.47
N GLY A 110 -10.54 -22.33 -9.70
CA GLY A 110 -11.06 -21.46 -10.76
C GLY A 110 -10.73 -19.99 -10.56
N LEU A 111 -9.72 -19.70 -9.72
CA LEU A 111 -9.29 -18.35 -9.38
C LEU A 111 -7.88 -18.11 -9.88
N ARG A 112 -7.59 -16.86 -10.26
CA ARG A 112 -6.23 -16.43 -10.61
C ARG A 112 -5.84 -15.29 -9.69
N ALA A 113 -4.88 -15.53 -8.82
CA ALA A 113 -4.29 -14.46 -8.03
C ALA A 113 -3.26 -13.70 -8.87
N SER A 114 -3.33 -12.37 -8.83
CA SER A 114 -2.39 -11.47 -9.50
C SER A 114 -1.37 -10.84 -8.55
N GLY A 115 -1.58 -10.92 -7.24
CA GLY A 115 -0.60 -10.44 -6.27
C GLY A 115 -0.54 -11.24 -4.98
N PHE A 116 0.32 -10.76 -4.08
CA PHE A 116 0.75 -11.47 -2.88
C PHE A 116 0.84 -10.55 -1.66
N ARG A 117 0.41 -11.05 -0.50
CA ARG A 117 0.64 -10.47 0.82
C ARG A 117 1.41 -11.48 1.65
N GLY A 118 2.62 -11.14 2.07
CA GLY A 118 3.37 -11.96 3.01
C GLY A 118 2.62 -12.05 4.34
N PRO A 119 2.41 -13.26 4.89
CA PRO A 119 1.96 -13.41 6.27
C PRO A 119 2.80 -12.57 7.22
N TYR A 120 2.16 -11.97 8.23
CA TYR A 120 2.78 -11.03 9.17
C TYR A 120 3.35 -9.74 8.53
N LEU A 121 3.00 -9.43 7.29
CA LEU A 121 3.61 -8.34 6.52
C LEU A 121 5.13 -8.54 6.30
N ARG A 122 5.59 -9.79 6.29
CA ARG A 122 7.01 -10.13 6.18
C ARG A 122 7.35 -10.81 4.87
N TYR A 123 8.50 -10.44 4.33
CA TYR A 123 9.09 -10.95 3.09
C TYR A 123 10.61 -10.72 3.12
N ASN A 124 11.33 -11.29 2.16
CA ASN A 124 12.76 -11.03 1.93
C ASN A 124 13.02 -10.92 0.41
N ASP A 125 14.26 -10.72 0.00
CA ASP A 125 14.63 -10.58 -1.42
C ASP A 125 14.25 -11.81 -2.25
N ALA A 126 14.42 -13.00 -1.67
CA ALA A 126 14.00 -14.24 -2.32
C ALA A 126 12.48 -14.30 -2.54
N THR A 127 11.68 -13.69 -1.67
CA THR A 127 10.24 -13.51 -1.92
C THR A 127 10.04 -12.72 -3.20
N LEU A 128 10.64 -11.52 -3.30
CA LEU A 128 10.46 -10.62 -4.44
C LEU A 128 10.85 -11.29 -5.76
N ASP A 129 12.00 -11.96 -5.78
CA ASP A 129 12.49 -12.67 -6.96
C ASP A 129 11.58 -13.81 -7.39
N VAL A 130 11.08 -14.59 -6.43
CA VAL A 130 10.13 -15.66 -6.71
C VAL A 130 8.83 -15.10 -7.28
N LEU A 131 8.25 -14.05 -6.67
CA LEU A 131 6.99 -13.46 -7.13
C LEU A 131 7.10 -12.95 -8.58
N ARG A 132 8.23 -12.31 -8.92
CA ARG A 132 8.56 -11.90 -10.30
C ARG A 132 8.64 -13.10 -11.23
N SER A 133 9.41 -14.12 -10.85
CA SER A 133 9.63 -15.32 -11.68
C SER A 133 8.36 -16.10 -11.97
N LEU A 134 7.37 -16.02 -11.07
CA LEU A 134 6.06 -16.65 -11.20
C LEU A 134 5.02 -15.74 -11.89
N GLY A 135 5.40 -14.52 -12.27
CA GLY A 135 4.56 -13.60 -13.02
C GLY A 135 3.45 -12.94 -12.20
N LEU A 136 3.61 -12.81 -10.87
CA LEU A 136 2.72 -11.95 -10.10
C LEU A 136 2.99 -10.48 -10.42
N ARG A 137 1.91 -9.69 -10.46
CA ARG A 137 1.93 -8.28 -10.81
C ARG A 137 2.38 -7.41 -9.65
N TYR A 138 2.00 -7.78 -8.43
CA TYR A 138 2.28 -6.97 -7.25
C TYR A 138 2.49 -7.80 -5.99
N HIS A 139 3.16 -7.19 -5.03
CA HIS A 139 3.06 -7.58 -3.63
C HIS A 139 2.61 -6.39 -2.80
N SER A 140 1.97 -6.67 -1.68
CA SER A 140 1.66 -5.67 -0.69
C SER A 140 2.09 -6.26 0.63
N SER A 141 3.20 -5.80 1.20
CA SER A 141 3.72 -6.36 2.47
C SER A 141 4.53 -5.35 3.26
N GLN A 142 5.11 -4.33 2.60
CA GLN A 142 5.82 -3.28 3.32
C GLN A 142 4.84 -2.48 4.20
N ALA A 143 4.95 -2.64 5.51
CA ALA A 143 4.21 -1.82 6.46
C ALA A 143 4.78 -0.40 6.50
N VAL A 144 3.89 0.59 6.54
CA VAL A 144 4.23 2.01 6.67
C VAL A 144 3.43 2.58 7.83
N VAL A 145 4.14 3.06 8.84
CA VAL A 145 3.54 3.60 10.06
C VAL A 145 3.23 5.08 9.91
N PHE A 146 1.96 5.42 10.09
CA PHE A 146 1.48 6.79 10.17
C PHE A 146 1.55 7.30 11.62
N PRO A 147 1.74 8.62 11.82
CA PRO A 147 1.63 9.23 13.14
C PRO A 147 0.27 8.93 13.75
N LEU A 148 0.26 8.56 15.03
CA LEU A 148 -0.99 8.40 15.79
C LEU A 148 -1.66 9.76 15.99
N LEU A 149 -2.99 9.81 15.95
CA LEU A 149 -3.74 11.03 16.25
C LEU A 149 -3.50 11.49 17.70
N SER A 150 -3.43 10.54 18.64
CA SER A 150 -3.01 10.78 20.02
C SER A 150 -1.74 9.99 20.35
N SER A 151 -0.73 10.68 20.89
CA SER A 151 0.52 10.08 21.35
C SER A 151 0.46 9.57 22.80
N ASP A 152 -0.67 9.73 23.48
CA ASP A 152 -0.80 9.44 24.92
C ASP A 152 -1.01 7.95 25.18
N LEU A 153 0.04 7.16 24.92
CA LEU A 153 0.06 5.74 25.24
C LEU A 153 0.67 5.52 26.64
N ASP A 154 0.04 4.65 27.44
CA ASP A 154 0.69 4.13 28.63
C ASP A 154 1.98 3.36 28.27
N ALA A 155 2.91 3.23 29.21
CA ALA A 155 4.23 2.62 28.95
C ALA A 155 4.13 1.18 28.41
N ALA A 156 3.09 0.43 28.81
CA ALA A 156 2.89 -0.93 28.36
C ALA A 156 2.31 -0.98 26.93
N ALA A 157 1.39 -0.07 26.59
CA ALA A 157 0.84 0.12 25.25
C ALA A 157 1.92 0.59 24.28
N ALA A 158 2.73 1.59 24.68
CA ALA A 158 3.88 2.05 23.90
C ALA A 158 4.87 0.91 23.61
N SER A 159 5.18 0.08 24.61
CA SER A 159 6.08 -1.07 24.43
C SER A 159 5.50 -2.13 23.47
N ARG A 160 4.20 -2.44 23.57
CA ARG A 160 3.54 -3.38 22.65
C ARG A 160 3.45 -2.83 21.23
N TYR A 161 3.22 -1.53 21.09
CA TYR A 161 3.17 -0.84 19.81
C TYR A 161 4.54 -0.84 19.14
N ALA A 162 5.60 -0.45 19.85
CA ALA A 162 6.98 -0.49 19.35
C ALA A 162 7.40 -1.91 18.92
N LEU A 163 7.00 -2.93 19.68
CA LEU A 163 7.24 -4.32 19.28
C LEU A 163 6.52 -4.69 17.97
N ALA A 164 5.26 -4.27 17.79
CA ALA A 164 4.52 -4.53 16.56
C ALA A 164 5.19 -3.87 15.35
N LEU A 165 5.57 -2.59 15.46
CA LEU A 165 6.28 -1.87 14.39
C LEU A 165 7.59 -2.56 13.99
N ARG A 166 8.36 -3.05 14.98
CA ARG A 166 9.60 -3.80 14.71
C ARG A 166 9.34 -5.13 14.01
N LEU A 167 8.30 -5.87 14.43
CA LEU A 167 7.95 -7.16 13.80
C LEU A 167 7.49 -6.98 12.35
N TYR A 168 6.77 -5.89 12.06
CA TYR A 168 6.35 -5.55 10.71
C TYR A 168 7.44 -4.88 9.87
N SER A 169 8.62 -4.62 10.44
CA SER A 169 9.67 -3.83 9.79
C SER A 169 9.12 -2.52 9.21
N ALA A 170 8.27 -1.85 10.00
CA ALA A 170 7.50 -0.71 9.54
C ALA A 170 8.41 0.49 9.22
N VAL A 171 8.17 1.13 8.07
CA VAL A 171 8.84 2.36 7.65
C VAL A 171 8.00 3.56 8.07
N ASP A 172 8.64 4.65 8.51
CA ASP A 172 7.93 5.85 8.94
C ASP A 172 7.36 6.63 7.75
N ALA A 173 6.05 6.85 7.73
CA ALA A 173 5.37 7.64 6.70
C ALA A 173 5.91 9.07 6.60
N ARG A 174 6.50 9.62 7.66
CA ARG A 174 7.13 10.96 7.66
C ARG A 174 8.41 11.03 6.85
N ALA A 175 9.04 9.89 6.53
CA ALA A 175 10.28 9.84 5.78
C ALA A 175 10.09 9.48 4.30
N VAL A 176 8.98 8.80 3.95
CA VAL A 176 8.76 8.24 2.61
C VAL A 176 7.51 8.79 1.93
N ALA A 177 7.51 8.83 0.60
CA ALA A 177 6.28 8.97 -0.18
C ALA A 177 5.51 7.65 -0.14
N VAL A 178 4.31 7.66 0.43
CA VAL A 178 3.52 6.42 0.61
C VAL A 178 2.73 6.16 -0.67
N ARG A 179 3.34 5.43 -1.59
CA ARG A 179 2.81 5.14 -2.93
C ARG A 179 3.32 3.79 -3.43
N PRO A 180 2.67 3.18 -4.44
CA PRO A 180 3.23 1.99 -5.06
C PRO A 180 4.60 2.22 -5.69
N ARG A 181 5.42 1.17 -5.81
CA ARG A 181 6.74 1.23 -6.44
C ARG A 181 6.91 0.09 -7.41
N LEU A 182 7.26 0.40 -8.66
CA LEU A 182 7.57 -0.63 -9.65
C LEU A 182 9.07 -0.96 -9.56
N ARG A 183 9.40 -2.21 -9.27
CA ARG A 183 10.79 -2.71 -9.26
C ARG A 183 10.88 -4.02 -10.01
N ASP A 184 11.58 -3.99 -11.15
CA ASP A 184 11.82 -5.15 -12.00
C ASP A 184 10.52 -5.88 -12.38
N GLY A 185 9.51 -5.12 -12.78
CA GLY A 185 8.20 -5.64 -13.22
C GLY A 185 7.23 -6.00 -12.09
N LEU A 186 7.63 -5.94 -10.82
CA LEU A 186 6.76 -6.17 -9.66
C LEU A 186 6.40 -4.85 -8.97
N VAL A 187 5.11 -4.63 -8.71
CA VAL A 187 4.65 -3.45 -7.96
C VAL A 187 4.62 -3.76 -6.46
N ASP A 188 5.34 -3.00 -5.65
CA ASP A 188 5.21 -2.97 -4.18
C ASP A 188 4.12 -1.96 -3.80
N ILE A 189 3.07 -2.39 -3.12
CA ILE A 189 2.00 -1.53 -2.61
C ILE A 189 2.10 -1.48 -1.07
N PRO A 190 2.38 -0.33 -0.45
CA PRO A 190 2.55 -0.24 1.00
C PRO A 190 1.24 -0.50 1.76
N VAL A 191 1.36 -0.91 3.02
CA VAL A 191 0.23 -1.14 3.95
C VAL A 191 0.26 -0.10 5.04
N ALA A 192 -0.85 0.57 5.30
CA ALA A 192 -0.90 1.54 6.39
C ALA A 192 -1.01 0.82 7.74
N VAL A 193 -0.18 1.23 8.69
CA VAL A 193 -0.35 0.93 10.12
C VAL A 193 -0.42 2.24 10.91
N PRO A 194 -1.13 2.32 12.05
CA PRO A 194 -1.73 1.21 12.80
C PRO A 194 -2.89 0.50 12.07
N ASP A 195 -2.76 -0.82 11.93
CA ASP A 195 -3.82 -1.70 11.43
C ASP A 195 -4.80 -2.06 12.55
N ASP A 196 -5.83 -2.82 12.21
CA ASP A 196 -6.82 -3.33 13.17
C ASP A 196 -6.23 -4.13 14.35
N GLU A 197 -5.10 -4.84 14.18
CA GLU A 197 -4.39 -5.56 15.23
C GLU A 197 -3.76 -4.60 16.22
N ILE A 198 -3.03 -3.60 15.71
CA ILE A 198 -2.42 -2.59 16.54
C ILE A 198 -3.50 -1.84 17.32
N LEU A 199 -4.51 -1.33 16.63
CA LEU A 199 -5.57 -0.52 17.23
C LEU A 199 -6.30 -1.29 18.34
N LEU A 200 -6.76 -2.51 18.07
CA LEU A 200 -7.60 -3.25 19.01
C LEU A 200 -6.82 -3.99 20.10
N ASP A 201 -5.66 -4.57 19.77
CA ASP A 201 -4.96 -5.49 20.67
C ASP A 201 -3.73 -4.86 21.35
N ARG A 202 -3.00 -3.96 20.66
CA ARG A 202 -1.76 -3.37 21.18
C ARG A 202 -2.02 -2.14 22.02
N ILE A 203 -2.73 -1.18 21.42
CA ILE A 203 -3.06 0.10 22.05
C ILE A 203 -4.49 0.16 22.58
N ARG A 204 -5.36 -0.79 22.18
CA ARG A 204 -6.71 -1.01 22.75
C ARG A 204 -7.64 0.21 22.64
N VAL A 205 -7.64 0.82 21.46
CA VAL A 205 -8.52 1.93 21.12
C VAL A 205 -9.95 1.41 20.94
N THR A 206 -10.93 2.23 21.33
CA THR A 206 -12.36 1.98 21.14
C THR A 206 -13.00 3.13 20.38
N GLU A 207 -14.21 2.95 19.86
CA GLU A 207 -14.97 4.08 19.31
C GLU A 207 -15.20 5.17 20.38
N PRO A 208 -15.24 6.46 20.00
CA PRO A 208 -15.12 7.01 18.63
C PRO A 208 -13.67 7.18 18.12
N ALA A 209 -12.67 6.83 18.92
CA ALA A 209 -11.27 7.08 18.59
C ALA A 209 -10.74 6.18 17.46
N LEU A 210 -11.32 4.99 17.25
CA LEU A 210 -10.99 4.13 16.10
C LEU A 210 -11.31 4.84 14.78
N SER A 211 -12.53 5.39 14.65
CA SER A 211 -12.94 6.17 13.48
C SER A 211 -12.05 7.40 13.29
N ALA A 212 -11.74 8.12 14.37
CA ALA A 212 -10.89 9.31 14.31
C ALA A 212 -9.46 9.00 13.84
N GLU A 213 -8.89 7.87 14.26
CA GLU A 213 -7.53 7.46 13.88
C GLU A 213 -7.43 7.15 12.38
N TRP A 214 -8.35 6.38 11.81
CA TRP A 214 -8.30 6.11 10.37
C TRP A 214 -8.67 7.34 9.52
N LEU A 215 -9.59 8.19 9.99
CA LEU A 215 -9.87 9.48 9.33
C LEU A 215 -8.64 10.40 9.34
N HIS A 216 -7.85 10.37 10.41
CA HIS A 216 -6.59 11.10 10.48
C HIS A 216 -5.60 10.63 9.41
N ILE A 217 -5.43 9.32 9.22
CA ILE A 217 -4.57 8.74 8.17
C ILE A 217 -5.10 9.10 6.77
N LEU A 218 -6.42 9.05 6.56
CA LEU A 218 -7.03 9.48 5.30
C LEU A 218 -6.69 10.95 4.99
N GLU A 219 -6.80 11.85 5.98
CA GLU A 219 -6.49 13.26 5.77
C GLU A 219 -4.98 13.52 5.55
N LEU A 220 -4.10 12.78 6.25
CA LEU A 220 -2.66 12.84 6.01
C LEU A 220 -2.31 12.42 4.58
N THR A 221 -2.87 11.30 4.13
CA THR A 221 -2.64 10.79 2.77
C THR A 221 -3.28 11.68 1.71
N TYR A 222 -4.45 12.25 1.97
CA TYR A 222 -5.09 13.23 1.10
C TYR A 222 -4.21 14.47 0.88
N ARG A 223 -3.75 15.10 1.96
CA ARG A 223 -2.92 16.32 1.88
C ARG A 223 -1.59 16.09 1.17
N ARG A 224 -1.02 14.89 1.29
CA ARG A 224 0.27 14.54 0.67
C ARG A 224 0.13 13.92 -0.71
N GLY A 225 -1.09 13.51 -1.10
CA GLY A 225 -1.33 12.78 -2.33
C GLY A 225 -0.81 11.35 -2.31
N ASP A 226 -0.83 10.74 -1.13
CA ASP A 226 -0.34 9.41 -0.86
C ASP A 226 -1.48 8.38 -0.96
N LEU A 227 -1.12 7.11 -0.78
CA LEU A 227 -2.01 5.97 -0.71
C LEU A 227 -2.33 5.63 0.74
N PHE A 228 -3.61 5.45 1.05
CA PHE A 228 -4.05 4.77 2.26
C PHE A 228 -4.47 3.34 1.92
N THR A 229 -3.75 2.33 2.40
CA THR A 229 -4.15 0.93 2.28
C THR A 229 -4.60 0.42 3.63
N ILE A 230 -5.91 0.39 3.85
CA ILE A 230 -6.54 -0.08 5.09
C ILE A 230 -6.37 -1.59 5.20
N GLN A 231 -5.89 -2.07 6.35
CA GLN A 231 -5.86 -3.48 6.72
C GLN A 231 -6.90 -3.75 7.80
N LEU A 232 -7.98 -4.44 7.42
CA LEU A 232 -9.04 -4.91 8.30
C LEU A 232 -9.29 -6.40 8.06
N HIS A 233 -8.88 -7.25 8.99
CA HIS A 233 -9.18 -8.66 8.99
C HIS A 233 -10.70 -8.88 9.10
N PRO A 234 -11.32 -9.71 8.24
CA PRO A 234 -12.77 -9.87 8.21
C PRO A 234 -13.40 -10.28 9.54
N GLU A 235 -12.70 -11.02 10.40
CA GLU A 235 -13.22 -11.38 11.72
C GLU A 235 -13.42 -10.20 12.68
N ARG A 236 -12.82 -9.03 12.37
CA ARG A 236 -12.87 -7.79 13.17
C ARG A 236 -13.80 -6.73 12.59
N VAL A 237 -14.53 -7.02 11.51
CA VAL A 237 -15.48 -6.09 10.90
C VAL A 237 -16.60 -5.65 11.86
N SER A 238 -16.88 -6.46 12.89
CA SER A 238 -17.85 -6.09 13.91
C SER A 238 -17.36 -4.93 14.77
N GLU A 239 -16.06 -4.92 15.11
CA GLU A 239 -15.41 -3.90 15.91
C GLU A 239 -15.07 -2.64 15.11
N LEU A 240 -14.67 -2.79 13.83
CA LEU A 240 -14.12 -1.70 13.01
C LEU A 240 -14.96 -1.32 11.79
N GLY A 241 -16.14 -1.92 11.62
CA GLY A 241 -17.02 -1.61 10.49
C GLY A 241 -17.44 -0.14 10.43
N GLN A 242 -17.64 0.49 11.60
CA GLN A 242 -17.98 1.93 11.68
C GLN A 242 -16.81 2.81 11.24
N ALA A 243 -15.59 2.54 11.72
CA ALA A 243 -14.39 3.24 11.28
C ALA A 243 -14.14 3.09 9.77
N LEU A 244 -14.36 1.89 9.21
CA LEU A 244 -14.28 1.65 7.76
C LEU A 244 -15.30 2.52 7.00
N GLU A 245 -16.57 2.47 7.39
CA GLU A 245 -17.66 3.23 6.76
C GLU A 245 -17.42 4.74 6.83
N ALA A 246 -16.93 5.25 7.97
CA ALA A 246 -16.56 6.65 8.15
C ALA A 246 -15.47 7.08 7.16
N CYS A 247 -14.41 6.26 7.01
CA CYS A 247 -13.33 6.53 6.05
C CYS A 247 -13.82 6.49 4.60
N LEU A 248 -14.64 5.50 4.24
CA LEU A 248 -15.20 5.38 2.90
C LEU A 248 -16.12 6.55 2.55
N THR A 249 -16.96 6.96 3.51
CA THR A 249 -17.83 8.13 3.38
C THR A 249 -17.00 9.39 3.17
N SER A 250 -15.98 9.62 4.02
CA SER A 250 -15.09 10.76 3.92
C SER A 250 -14.36 10.78 2.57
N ALA A 251 -13.81 9.64 2.14
CA ALA A 251 -13.09 9.52 0.86
C ALA A 251 -13.95 9.92 -0.35
N ARG A 252 -15.27 9.69 -0.28
CA ARG A 252 -16.20 10.01 -1.38
C ARG A 252 -16.60 11.47 -1.47
N VAL A 253 -16.42 12.26 -0.41
CA VAL A 253 -16.80 13.70 -0.40
C VAL A 253 -15.62 14.65 -0.68
N HIS A 254 -14.40 14.15 -0.76
CA HIS A 254 -13.23 14.99 -1.08
C HIS A 254 -13.24 15.48 -2.53
N HIS A 255 -12.77 16.72 -2.72
CA HIS A 255 -12.53 17.35 -4.02
C HIS A 255 -11.16 18.06 -4.04
N PRO A 256 -10.25 17.72 -4.97
CA PRO A 256 -10.32 16.64 -5.96
C PRO A 256 -10.52 15.24 -5.36
N ALA A 257 -11.05 14.30 -6.14
CA ALA A 257 -11.51 13.00 -5.63
C ALA A 257 -10.37 12.15 -5.02
N VAL A 258 -10.73 11.23 -4.11
CA VAL A 258 -9.86 10.09 -3.74
C VAL A 258 -10.08 8.96 -4.74
N HIS A 259 -9.00 8.46 -5.36
CA HIS A 259 -9.06 7.30 -6.23
C HIS A 259 -9.21 6.03 -5.38
N VAL A 260 -10.35 5.35 -5.48
CA VAL A 260 -10.59 4.12 -4.72
C VAL A 260 -10.53 2.92 -5.65
N ALA A 261 -9.66 1.96 -5.34
CA ALA A 261 -9.37 0.80 -6.17
C ALA A 261 -8.93 -0.41 -5.34
N CYS A 262 -9.08 -1.61 -5.92
CA CYS A 262 -8.46 -2.81 -5.36
C CYS A 262 -6.94 -2.81 -5.67
N LEU A 263 -6.18 -3.68 -5.02
CA LEU A 263 -4.73 -3.73 -5.18
C LEU A 263 -4.33 -4.07 -6.64
N ASP A 264 -5.05 -4.97 -7.32
CA ASP A 264 -4.77 -5.31 -8.72
C ASP A 264 -4.87 -4.11 -9.67
N ASP A 265 -5.89 -3.28 -9.46
CA ASP A 265 -6.14 -2.08 -10.26
C ASP A 265 -5.07 -1.01 -10.01
N LEU A 266 -4.66 -0.83 -8.75
CA LEU A 266 -3.55 0.06 -8.40
C LEU A 266 -2.24 -0.41 -9.04
N ALA A 267 -1.96 -1.71 -9.01
CA ALA A 267 -0.80 -2.29 -9.66
C ALA A 267 -0.83 -2.11 -11.18
N ALA A 268 -1.99 -2.36 -11.81
CA ALA A 268 -2.17 -2.15 -13.24
C ALA A 268 -1.95 -0.68 -13.63
N TRP A 269 -2.48 0.26 -12.85
CA TRP A 269 -2.25 1.69 -13.05
C TRP A 269 -0.76 2.03 -12.95
N TRP A 270 -0.06 1.51 -11.94
CA TRP A 270 1.36 1.81 -11.75
C TRP A 270 2.24 1.29 -12.88
N ILE A 271 1.92 0.12 -13.44
CA ILE A 271 2.60 -0.44 -14.61
C ILE A 271 2.36 0.44 -15.84
N ARG A 272 1.11 0.87 -16.10
CA ARG A 272 0.83 1.79 -17.23
C ARG A 272 1.57 3.12 -17.05
N ARG A 273 1.52 3.68 -15.84
CA ARG A 273 2.15 4.96 -15.50
C ARG A 273 3.67 4.94 -15.71
N ALA A 274 4.33 3.81 -15.48
CA ALA A 274 5.76 3.67 -15.72
C ALA A 274 6.16 3.86 -17.20
N GLY A 275 5.22 3.70 -18.13
CA GLY A 275 5.45 3.96 -19.56
C GLY A 275 5.25 5.41 -19.99
N PHE A 276 4.83 6.32 -19.09
CA PHE A 276 4.57 7.71 -19.45
C PHE A 276 5.88 8.51 -19.58
N SER A 277 5.88 9.47 -20.49
CA SER A 277 7.05 10.34 -20.74
C SER A 277 6.65 11.80 -20.76
N LEU A 278 7.21 12.58 -19.83
CA LEU A 278 7.09 14.03 -19.79
C LEU A 278 8.42 14.66 -20.18
N ARG A 279 8.40 15.53 -21.19
CA ARG A 279 9.58 16.25 -21.68
C ARG A 279 9.33 17.75 -21.66
N VAL A 280 10.37 18.49 -21.29
CA VAL A 280 10.42 19.94 -21.34
C VAL A 280 11.68 20.30 -22.13
N MET A 281 11.50 20.97 -23.27
CA MET A 281 12.60 21.38 -24.15
C MET A 281 12.68 22.91 -24.19
N PRO A 282 13.87 23.51 -23.98
CA PRO A 282 14.06 24.93 -24.24
C PRO A 282 13.73 25.27 -25.69
N ALA A 283 13.10 26.41 -25.91
CA ALA A 283 12.82 27.00 -27.21
C ALA A 283 13.44 28.42 -27.28
N ALA A 284 13.39 29.05 -28.46
CA ALA A 284 13.91 30.40 -28.63
C ALA A 284 13.20 31.42 -27.72
N SER A 285 13.92 32.49 -27.36
CA SER A 285 13.36 33.68 -26.68
C SER A 285 12.74 33.43 -25.30
N GLY A 286 13.35 32.57 -24.46
CA GLY A 286 12.88 32.34 -23.09
C GLY A 286 11.57 31.53 -23.01
N ARG A 287 11.29 30.76 -24.06
CA ARG A 287 10.13 29.86 -24.13
C ARG A 287 10.56 28.42 -23.90
N CYS A 288 9.61 27.57 -23.57
CA CYS A 288 9.82 26.12 -23.53
C CYS A 288 8.65 25.39 -24.19
N ARG A 289 8.93 24.18 -24.68
CA ARG A 289 7.93 23.25 -25.20
C ARG A 289 7.77 22.10 -24.20
N VAL A 290 6.54 21.89 -23.74
CA VAL A 290 6.16 20.76 -22.89
C VAL A 290 5.46 19.72 -23.75
N SER A 291 5.83 18.45 -23.57
CA SER A 291 5.21 17.31 -24.26
C SER A 291 5.06 16.13 -23.31
N LEU A 292 3.82 15.65 -23.18
CA LEU A 292 3.44 14.47 -22.43
C LEU A 292 2.96 13.38 -23.40
N VAL A 293 3.62 12.23 -23.36
CA VAL A 293 3.15 10.98 -23.98
C VAL A 293 2.68 10.07 -22.84
N ALA A 294 1.36 9.91 -22.71
CA ALA A 294 0.75 9.13 -21.64
C ALA A 294 -0.65 8.65 -22.06
N ASP A 295 -1.25 7.79 -21.24
CA ASP A 295 -2.65 7.39 -21.42
C ASP A 295 -3.63 8.57 -21.15
N PRO A 296 -4.91 8.45 -21.55
CA PRO A 296 -5.89 9.51 -21.34
C PRO A 296 -6.17 9.85 -19.87
N GLN A 297 -6.00 8.89 -18.96
CA GLN A 297 -6.26 9.05 -17.52
C GLN A 297 -5.10 9.78 -16.80
N ALA A 298 -3.92 9.89 -17.43
CA ALA A 298 -2.80 10.62 -16.88
C ALA A 298 -3.15 12.08 -16.65
N THR A 299 -2.77 12.60 -15.49
CA THR A 299 -3.01 14.00 -15.11
C THR A 299 -1.72 14.81 -15.25
N LEU A 300 -1.74 15.83 -16.10
CA LEU A 300 -0.66 16.80 -16.21
C LEU A 300 -0.96 18.00 -15.31
N LEU A 301 -0.09 18.23 -14.34
CA LEU A 301 -0.13 19.41 -13.49
C LEU A 301 0.85 20.46 -14.00
N VAL A 302 0.42 21.70 -13.91
CA VAL A 302 1.22 22.89 -14.20
C VAL A 302 1.15 23.85 -13.00
N ARG A 303 2.28 24.48 -12.69
CA ARG A 303 2.41 25.50 -11.64
C ARG A 303 3.16 26.69 -12.20
N GLY A 304 2.67 27.91 -11.92
CA GLY A 304 3.38 29.14 -12.28
C GLY A 304 3.63 29.32 -13.78
N LEU A 305 2.83 28.68 -14.64
CA LEU A 305 2.88 28.80 -16.09
C LEU A 305 1.59 29.44 -16.60
N ASP A 306 1.72 30.41 -17.49
CA ASP A 306 0.57 31.04 -18.16
C ASP A 306 0.13 30.19 -19.35
N VAL A 307 -0.65 29.15 -19.04
CA VAL A 307 -1.23 28.22 -20.02
C VAL A 307 -2.68 27.90 -19.64
N PRO A 308 -3.55 27.56 -20.61
CA PRO A 308 -4.90 27.12 -20.30
C PRO A 308 -4.91 25.87 -19.41
N ALA A 309 -5.29 26.07 -18.15
CA ALA A 309 -5.38 25.04 -17.12
C ALA A 309 -6.48 25.40 -16.10
N ALA A 310 -7.07 24.39 -15.47
CA ALA A 310 -8.09 24.59 -14.44
C ALA A 310 -7.45 24.43 -13.04
N PRO A 311 -7.82 25.25 -12.04
CA PRO A 311 -7.36 25.05 -10.67
C PRO A 311 -7.66 23.63 -10.19
N TRP A 312 -6.72 23.01 -9.48
CA TRP A 312 -6.85 21.62 -9.05
C TRP A 312 -6.68 21.45 -7.54
N TYR A 313 -5.47 21.64 -7.02
CA TYR A 313 -5.20 21.56 -5.58
C TYR A 313 -4.02 22.44 -5.21
N GLY A 314 -4.17 23.24 -4.14
CA GLY A 314 -3.14 24.18 -3.72
C GLY A 314 -2.77 25.15 -4.84
N ARG A 315 -1.51 25.13 -5.27
CA ARG A 315 -0.96 26.00 -6.32
C ARG A 315 -0.94 25.36 -7.71
N ASP A 316 -1.33 24.10 -7.80
CA ASP A 316 -1.28 23.34 -9.05
C ASP A 316 -2.61 23.45 -9.80
N SER A 317 -2.48 23.56 -11.11
CA SER A 317 -3.59 23.53 -12.06
C SER A 317 -3.46 22.33 -12.97
N ARG A 318 -4.59 21.75 -13.38
CA ARG A 318 -4.66 20.63 -14.32
C ARG A 318 -4.72 21.16 -15.75
N CYS A 319 -3.79 20.71 -16.58
CA CYS A 319 -3.74 21.06 -18.01
C CYS A 319 -4.19 19.87 -18.86
N GLU A 320 -5.21 20.09 -19.72
CA GLU A 320 -5.71 19.07 -20.65
C GLU A 320 -4.82 18.94 -21.90
N ARG A 321 -4.03 19.98 -22.22
CA ARG A 321 -3.13 19.96 -23.38
C ARG A 321 -1.93 19.08 -23.10
N ARG A 322 -1.70 18.09 -23.96
CA ARG A 322 -0.54 17.18 -23.88
C ARG A 322 0.72 17.75 -24.51
N VAL A 323 0.58 18.71 -25.42
CA VAL A 323 1.70 19.42 -26.06
C VAL A 323 1.36 20.91 -26.12
N PHE A 324 2.26 21.75 -25.63
CA PHE A 324 2.11 23.21 -25.69
C PHE A 324 3.46 23.91 -25.56
N GLU A 325 3.48 25.19 -25.92
CA GLU A 325 4.58 26.10 -25.64
C GLU A 325 4.15 27.07 -24.55
N ALA A 326 5.09 27.44 -23.69
CA ALA A 326 4.87 28.38 -22.60
C ALA A 326 6.08 29.29 -22.44
N ASP A 327 5.82 30.55 -22.08
CA ASP A 327 6.87 31.48 -21.70
C ASP A 327 7.36 31.10 -20.29
N ALA A 328 8.66 30.92 -20.14
CA ALA A 328 9.22 30.36 -18.93
C ALA A 328 10.65 30.87 -18.72
N ALA A 329 10.79 31.93 -17.91
CA ALA A 329 12.09 32.50 -17.55
C ALA A 329 13.03 31.46 -16.91
N ARG A 330 12.44 30.50 -16.18
CA ARG A 330 13.09 29.29 -15.69
C ARG A 330 12.36 28.08 -16.27
N LEU A 331 13.09 27.01 -16.56
CA LEU A 331 12.49 25.79 -17.11
C LEU A 331 11.53 25.16 -16.09
N PRO A 332 10.32 24.74 -16.51
CA PRO A 332 9.32 24.15 -15.62
C PRO A 332 9.64 22.70 -15.23
N MET A 333 10.84 22.47 -14.72
CA MET A 333 11.39 21.17 -14.35
C MET A 333 12.15 21.30 -13.03
N VAL A 334 12.54 20.16 -12.46
CA VAL A 334 13.38 20.08 -11.27
C VAL A 334 14.83 19.89 -11.69
N GLY A 335 15.68 20.88 -11.38
CA GLY A 335 17.13 20.70 -11.46
C GLY A 335 17.63 19.84 -10.30
N VAL A 336 18.51 18.89 -10.58
CA VAL A 336 19.13 18.04 -9.56
C VAL A 336 20.64 18.25 -9.59
N SER A 337 21.23 18.64 -8.46
CA SER A 337 22.69 18.86 -8.37
C SER A 337 23.48 17.63 -8.79
N ARG A 338 24.63 17.82 -9.42
CA ARG A 338 25.56 16.73 -9.79
C ARG A 338 26.09 15.95 -8.59
N ARG A 339 26.04 16.55 -7.39
CA ARG A 339 26.46 15.91 -6.14
C ARG A 339 25.38 15.02 -5.52
N SER A 340 24.14 15.13 -5.99
CA SER A 340 23.03 14.32 -5.48
C SER A 340 23.18 12.85 -5.88
N PRO A 341 22.79 11.90 -5.01
CA PRO A 341 22.90 10.48 -5.31
C PRO A 341 21.96 10.08 -6.48
N PRO A 342 22.33 9.08 -7.30
CA PRO A 342 21.51 8.63 -8.43
C PRO A 342 20.07 8.23 -8.05
N ASP A 343 19.90 7.68 -6.85
CA ASP A 343 18.59 7.27 -6.34
C ASP A 343 17.63 8.44 -6.13
N LEU A 344 18.14 9.64 -5.80
CA LEU A 344 17.33 10.84 -5.67
C LEU A 344 16.79 11.28 -7.03
N LEU A 345 17.63 11.30 -8.08
CA LEU A 345 17.18 11.63 -9.43
C LEU A 345 16.09 10.67 -9.89
N ARG A 346 16.29 9.36 -9.69
CA ARG A 346 15.30 8.33 -10.00
C ARG A 346 14.01 8.56 -9.23
N PHE A 347 14.09 8.86 -7.93
CA PHE A 347 12.93 9.17 -7.11
C PHE A 347 12.13 10.37 -7.65
N VAL A 348 12.77 11.51 -7.91
CA VAL A 348 12.10 12.71 -8.43
C VAL A 348 11.45 12.45 -9.79
N ALA A 349 12.11 11.69 -10.66
CA ALA A 349 11.54 11.27 -11.94
C ALA A 349 10.33 10.33 -11.77
N GLU A 350 10.41 9.33 -10.87
CA GLU A 350 9.29 8.44 -10.54
C GLU A 350 8.08 9.19 -9.96
N GLU A 351 8.33 10.26 -9.22
CA GLU A 351 7.30 11.18 -8.72
C GLU A 351 6.60 11.96 -9.85
N GLY A 352 7.12 11.88 -11.07
CA GLY A 352 6.51 12.38 -12.30
C GLY A 352 6.99 13.76 -12.73
N PHE A 353 8.03 14.31 -12.10
CA PHE A 353 8.61 15.58 -12.50
C PHE A 353 9.49 15.41 -13.74
N ALA A 354 9.52 16.44 -14.59
CA ALA A 354 10.63 16.59 -15.53
C ALA A 354 11.90 16.94 -14.75
N THR A 355 13.04 16.34 -15.08
CA THR A 355 14.30 16.51 -14.34
C THR A 355 15.48 16.76 -15.27
N GLU A 356 16.44 17.59 -14.85
CA GLU A 356 17.74 17.76 -15.50
C GLU A 356 18.85 17.76 -14.44
N VAL A 357 19.96 17.05 -14.69
CA VAL A 357 21.13 17.09 -13.82
C VAL A 357 21.99 18.30 -14.19
N SER A 358 22.13 19.25 -13.28
CA SER A 358 22.87 20.50 -13.50
C SER A 358 23.15 21.19 -12.17
N ASP A 359 24.19 22.01 -12.12
CA ASP A 359 24.50 22.86 -10.95
C ASP A 359 24.00 24.32 -11.14
N ASP A 360 23.37 24.62 -12.27
CA ASP A 360 22.76 25.91 -12.56
C ASP A 360 21.36 26.02 -11.93
N ARG A 361 21.33 26.34 -10.63
CA ARG A 361 20.10 26.41 -9.82
C ARG A 361 19.05 27.35 -10.39
N GLU A 362 19.47 28.52 -10.87
CA GLU A 362 18.55 29.58 -11.30
C GLU A 362 17.84 29.27 -12.62
N ARG A 363 18.32 28.28 -13.37
CA ARG A 363 17.70 27.85 -14.63
C ARG A 363 16.39 27.07 -14.44
N PHE A 364 16.12 26.53 -13.25
CA PHE A 364 15.00 25.61 -13.01
C PHE A 364 13.96 26.18 -12.04
N GLY A 365 12.69 25.84 -12.24
CA GLY A 365 11.62 26.32 -11.37
C GLY A 365 11.58 25.65 -9.99
N ALA A 366 12.23 24.50 -9.83
CA ALA A 366 12.66 23.96 -8.54
C ALA A 366 14.04 23.32 -8.66
N TYR A 367 14.74 23.20 -7.53
CA TYR A 367 16.09 22.66 -7.49
C TYR A 367 16.30 21.82 -6.23
N VAL A 368 16.91 20.64 -6.40
CA VAL A 368 17.23 19.73 -5.29
C VAL A 368 18.75 19.53 -5.23
N ASP A 369 19.31 19.81 -4.06
CA ASP A 369 20.72 19.67 -3.73
C ASP A 369 20.86 18.90 -2.43
N CYS A 370 21.19 17.61 -2.53
CA CYS A 370 21.38 16.76 -1.38
C CYS A 370 22.72 16.05 -1.50
N SER A 371 23.75 16.60 -0.85
CA SER A 371 25.06 15.96 -0.74
C SER A 371 25.13 14.87 0.33
N ASP A 372 24.11 14.77 1.19
CA ASP A 372 24.10 13.88 2.34
C ASP A 372 23.55 12.49 2.03
N ALA A 373 24.14 11.48 2.67
CA ALA A 373 23.69 10.09 2.60
C ALA A 373 22.31 9.83 3.28
N ALA A 374 21.74 10.83 3.96
CA ALA A 374 20.55 10.70 4.80
C ALA A 374 19.34 11.51 4.31
N TRP A 375 19.23 11.75 2.99
CA TRP A 375 18.04 12.38 2.43
C TRP A 375 16.79 11.51 2.65
N SER A 376 15.62 12.15 2.81
CA SER A 376 14.33 11.48 2.87
C SER A 376 13.47 11.92 1.69
N GLU A 377 12.62 11.03 1.21
CA GLU A 377 11.72 11.32 0.09
C GLU A 377 10.73 12.43 0.44
N ALA A 378 10.25 12.43 1.68
CA ALA A 378 9.38 13.49 2.18
C ALA A 378 10.08 14.85 2.15
N ALA A 379 11.32 14.95 2.62
CA ALA A 379 12.07 16.21 2.61
C ALA A 379 12.34 16.71 1.19
N VAL A 380 12.66 15.82 0.25
CA VAL A 380 12.85 16.18 -1.17
C VAL A 380 11.55 16.69 -1.78
N LEU A 381 10.42 16.02 -1.52
CA LEU A 381 9.12 16.47 -1.99
C LEU A 381 8.74 17.81 -1.36
N ASP A 382 8.89 17.99 -0.05
CA ASP A 382 8.59 19.23 0.64
C ASP A 382 9.42 20.40 0.08
N ALA A 383 10.70 20.15 -0.24
CA ALA A 383 11.57 21.15 -0.87
C ALA A 383 11.03 21.57 -2.25
N ILE A 384 10.64 20.62 -3.11
CA ILE A 384 10.06 20.92 -4.43
C ILE A 384 8.70 21.62 -4.27
N GLU A 385 7.85 21.12 -3.38
CA GLU A 385 6.49 21.60 -3.18
C GLU A 385 6.45 23.00 -2.56
N SER A 386 7.46 23.38 -1.76
CA SER A 386 7.60 24.73 -1.20
C SER A 386 7.87 25.81 -2.26
N GLY A 387 8.48 25.43 -3.39
CA GLY A 387 8.80 26.33 -4.50
C GLY A 387 7.57 26.90 -5.23
N THR A 388 7.72 28.11 -5.75
CA THR A 388 6.68 28.82 -6.52
C THR A 388 6.56 28.34 -7.97
N GLY A 389 7.54 27.58 -8.46
CA GLY A 389 7.61 27.16 -9.86
C GLY A 389 8.34 28.18 -10.76
N PRO A 390 8.24 28.04 -12.09
CA PRO A 390 7.27 27.21 -12.79
C PRO A 390 7.58 25.71 -12.70
N LEU A 391 6.58 24.82 -12.75
CA LEU A 391 6.78 23.37 -12.74
C LEU A 391 5.74 22.65 -13.59
N VAL A 392 6.14 21.54 -14.20
CA VAL A 392 5.22 20.54 -14.74
C VAL A 392 5.46 19.16 -14.12
N ARG A 393 4.38 18.40 -13.93
CA ARG A 393 4.43 17.07 -13.31
C ARG A 393 3.34 16.16 -13.86
N VAL A 394 3.67 14.89 -14.10
CA VAL A 394 2.68 13.82 -14.26
C VAL A 394 2.25 13.36 -12.87
N TRP A 395 1.02 13.66 -12.49
CA TRP A 395 0.51 13.32 -11.18
C TRP A 395 0.44 11.80 -10.94
N ARG A 396 0.41 11.41 -9.67
CA ARG A 396 0.46 10.00 -9.23
C ARG A 396 -0.79 9.22 -9.62
N TRP A 397 -1.96 9.83 -9.48
CA TRP A 397 -3.25 9.15 -9.54
C TRP A 397 -4.02 9.50 -10.82
N PRO A 398 -4.85 8.56 -11.33
CA PRO A 398 -5.60 8.79 -12.56
C PRO A 398 -6.68 9.85 -12.37
N ASP A 399 -7.12 10.43 -13.48
CA ASP A 399 -8.32 11.25 -13.59
C ASP A 399 -8.35 12.48 -12.66
N GLY A 400 -7.18 12.97 -12.24
CA GLY A 400 -7.03 14.11 -11.35
C GLY A 400 -7.36 13.80 -9.90
N ALA A 401 -7.36 12.54 -9.49
CA ALA A 401 -7.55 12.20 -8.08
C ALA A 401 -6.40 12.76 -7.22
N ARG A 402 -6.74 13.32 -6.07
CA ARG A 402 -5.76 13.92 -5.15
C ARG A 402 -4.86 12.86 -4.51
N SER A 403 -5.47 11.78 -4.03
CA SER A 403 -4.85 10.67 -3.29
C SER A 403 -5.53 9.36 -3.70
N ALA A 404 -5.11 8.23 -3.11
CA ALA A 404 -5.77 6.95 -3.33
C ALA A 404 -6.07 6.20 -2.02
N LEU A 405 -7.06 5.31 -2.10
CA LEU A 405 -7.49 4.44 -1.02
C LEU A 405 -7.68 3.01 -1.53
N ALA A 406 -7.15 2.04 -0.80
CA ALA A 406 -7.44 0.62 -0.99
C ALA A 406 -7.92 0.01 0.34
N VAL A 407 -8.88 -0.91 0.26
CA VAL A 407 -9.44 -1.60 1.42
C VAL A 407 -9.06 -3.07 1.33
N THR A 408 -8.32 -3.56 2.32
CA THR A 408 -7.79 -4.93 2.32
C THR A 408 -8.04 -5.65 3.64
N GLY A 409 -8.04 -6.99 3.61
CA GLY A 409 -8.25 -7.80 4.80
C GLY A 409 -7.81 -9.25 4.60
N ASP A 410 -6.87 -9.72 5.42
CA ASP A 410 -6.28 -11.04 5.23
C ASP A 410 -7.22 -12.16 5.74
N ILE A 411 -7.35 -13.24 4.96
CA ILE A 411 -8.12 -14.44 5.30
C ILE A 411 -7.15 -15.61 5.51
N ASP A 412 -6.97 -15.98 6.78
CA ASP A 412 -6.11 -17.07 7.20
C ASP A 412 -6.85 -18.22 7.93
N ALA A 413 -8.15 -18.03 8.19
CA ALA A 413 -9.06 -19.03 8.74
C ALA A 413 -10.52 -18.63 8.48
N LEU A 414 -11.40 -19.61 8.24
CA LEU A 414 -12.86 -19.39 8.14
C LEU A 414 -13.64 -20.08 9.27
N THR A 415 -13.02 -21.07 9.91
CA THR A 415 -13.57 -21.83 11.03
C THR A 415 -12.56 -21.95 12.16
N LEU A 416 -13.02 -22.38 13.35
CA LEU A 416 -12.13 -22.67 14.47
C LEU A 416 -11.16 -23.80 14.11
N ARG A 417 -11.63 -24.80 13.36
CA ARG A 417 -10.78 -25.89 12.87
C ARG A 417 -9.65 -25.34 12.01
N ASP A 418 -9.93 -24.43 11.08
CA ASP A 418 -8.90 -23.80 10.24
C ASP A 418 -7.88 -23.08 11.10
N PHE A 419 -8.33 -22.30 12.10
CA PHE A 419 -7.44 -21.56 12.99
C PHE A 419 -6.49 -22.48 13.80
N VAL A 420 -7.02 -23.59 14.31
CA VAL A 420 -6.23 -24.58 15.05
C VAL A 420 -5.26 -25.30 14.12
N VAL A 421 -5.76 -25.85 13.00
CA VAL A 421 -4.97 -26.59 12.01
C VAL A 421 -3.85 -25.72 11.43
N ARG A 422 -4.10 -24.43 11.18
CA ARG A 422 -3.10 -23.47 10.71
C ARG A 422 -1.85 -23.46 11.59
N SER A 423 -2.00 -23.61 12.91
CA SER A 423 -0.86 -23.61 13.83
C SER A 423 0.01 -24.85 13.69
N TRP A 424 -0.59 -26.00 13.35
CA TRP A 424 0.12 -27.25 13.03
C TRP A 424 0.76 -27.16 11.65
N GLU A 425 0.00 -26.75 10.64
CA GLU A 425 0.52 -26.59 9.27
C GLU A 425 1.68 -25.61 9.21
N THR A 426 1.62 -24.51 9.97
CA THR A 426 2.73 -23.54 10.04
C THR A 426 3.96 -24.14 10.75
N ARG A 427 3.77 -25.04 11.72
CA ARG A 427 4.87 -25.73 12.42
C ARG A 427 5.47 -26.84 11.58
N ASP A 428 4.67 -27.58 10.81
CA ASP A 428 5.14 -28.62 9.88
C ASP A 428 5.85 -28.00 8.67
N TRP A 429 5.35 -26.84 8.21
CA TRP A 429 5.97 -26.00 7.18
C TRP A 429 7.37 -25.51 7.56
N VAL A 430 7.61 -25.32 8.86
CA VAL A 430 8.95 -25.13 9.44
C VAL A 430 9.61 -26.53 9.60
N SER A 431 9.11 -27.41 10.46
CA SER A 431 9.78 -28.64 10.91
C SER A 431 10.04 -29.80 9.91
N HIS A 432 9.56 -29.77 8.66
CA HIS A 432 10.18 -30.61 7.60
C HIS A 432 11.67 -30.25 7.32
N GLU A 433 12.19 -29.27 8.06
CA GLU A 433 13.55 -28.74 8.19
C GLU A 433 14.67 -29.62 8.79
N GLY A 434 14.44 -30.87 9.20
CA GLY A 434 15.48 -31.64 9.92
C GLY A 434 15.87 -33.02 9.37
N ARG A 435 15.24 -33.51 8.29
CA ARG A 435 15.36 -34.93 7.90
C ARG A 435 15.63 -35.22 6.42
N ALA A 436 15.99 -34.21 5.63
CA ALA A 436 16.62 -34.40 4.33
C ALA A 436 18.03 -33.79 4.38
N GLY A 437 18.89 -34.43 5.16
CA GLY A 437 20.34 -34.31 5.08
C GLY A 437 20.89 -35.49 4.30
#